data_AF-A0AAW4MZ32-F1
#
_entry.id   AF-A0AAW4MZ32-F1
#
_cell.length_a   1.000
_cell.length_b   1.000
_cell.length_c   1.000
_cell.angle_alpha   90.00
_cell.angle_beta   90.00
_cell.angle_gamma   90.00
#
_symmetry.space_group_name_H-M   'P 1'
#
loop_
_entity.id
_entity.type
_entity.pdbx_description
1 polymer ?
#
loop_
_entity_poly.entity_id
_entity_poly.type
_entity_poly.pdbx_seq_one_letter_code
_entity_poly.pdbx_strand_id
1 'polypeptide(L)'
;MDGITALQWAREISKLPDGEFTLVFFPYSRARGEASAKLQVRRHCKYRTQLPKERFAIDGENYLLYTDEDGEPKMCYRILIRYMGFPQDGFKLHKINWL
;
A
#
# COMPACT_ATOMS: atom_id res chain seq x y z
N MET A 1 -13.94 -1.61 -5.21
CA MET A 1 -13.14 -0.68 -6.02
C MET A 1 -12.10 -1.49 -6.77
N ASP A 2 -11.87 -1.17 -8.04
CA ASP A 2 -10.81 -1.79 -8.83
C ASP A 2 -9.42 -1.47 -8.24
N GLY A 3 -8.53 -2.46 -8.22
CA GLY A 3 -7.21 -2.34 -7.59
C GLY A 3 -6.30 -1.34 -8.27
N ILE A 4 -6.30 -1.27 -9.60
CA ILE A 4 -5.48 -0.30 -10.33
C ILE A 4 -5.95 1.12 -10.04
N THR A 5 -7.26 1.33 -10.05
CA THR A 5 -7.88 2.62 -9.69
C THR A 5 -7.50 3.04 -8.27
N ALA A 6 -7.53 2.12 -7.31
CA ALA A 6 -7.17 2.40 -5.92
C ALA A 6 -5.68 2.80 -5.77
N LEU A 7 -4.77 2.15 -6.51
CA LEU A 7 -3.35 2.52 -6.52
C LEU A 7 -3.12 3.90 -7.16
N GLN A 8 -3.85 4.22 -8.22
CA GLN A 8 -3.78 5.54 -8.84
C GLN A 8 -4.24 6.62 -7.85
N TRP A 9 -5.33 6.39 -7.12
CA TRP A 9 -5.78 7.31 -6.08
C TRP A 9 -4.74 7.49 -4.98
N ALA A 10 -4.15 6.40 -4.48
CA ALA A 10 -3.09 6.48 -3.48
C ALA A 10 -1.90 7.34 -3.96
N ARG A 11 -1.49 7.17 -5.23
CA ARG A 11 -0.41 7.97 -5.84
C ARG A 11 -0.77 9.44 -5.96
N GLU A 12 -1.97 9.76 -6.43
CA GLU A 12 -2.40 11.16 -6.63
C GLU A 12 -2.62 11.89 -5.32
N ILE A 13 -3.27 11.25 -4.34
CA ILE A 13 -3.48 11.83 -3.01
C ILE A 13 -2.14 12.14 -2.35
N SER A 14 -1.15 11.25 -2.47
CA SER A 14 0.16 11.44 -1.83
C SER A 14 0.97 12.62 -2.39
N LYS A 15 0.54 13.26 -3.49
CA LYS A 15 1.14 14.51 -3.98
C LYS A 15 0.72 15.72 -3.16
N LEU A 16 -0.39 15.63 -2.42
CA LEU A 16 -0.86 16.70 -1.55
C LEU A 16 -0.05 16.69 -0.24
N PRO A 17 0.24 17.87 0.35
CA PRO A 17 1.00 17.95 1.60
C PRO A 17 0.45 17.08 2.73
N ASP A 18 -0.87 17.05 2.90
CA ASP A 18 -1.58 16.27 3.92
C ASP A 18 -2.32 15.06 3.33
N GLY A 19 -1.98 14.69 2.09
CA GLY A 19 -2.63 13.61 1.39
C GLY A 19 -2.10 12.25 1.84
N GLU A 20 -2.95 11.50 2.52
CA GLU A 20 -2.62 10.19 3.08
C GLU A 20 -3.72 9.17 2.80
N PHE A 21 -3.40 7.89 2.92
CA PHE A 21 -4.36 6.80 2.79
C PHE A 21 -4.15 5.73 3.86
N THR A 22 -5.15 4.87 4.02
CA THR A 22 -5.08 3.68 4.86
C THR A 22 -4.93 2.44 3.99
N LEU A 23 -4.04 1.53 4.36
CA LEU A 23 -3.89 0.20 3.75
C LEU A 23 -4.34 -0.90 4.69
N VAL A 24 -5.04 -1.89 4.14
CA VAL A 24 -5.35 -3.14 4.84
C VAL A 24 -4.99 -4.32 3.95
N PHE A 25 -4.05 -5.15 4.39
CA PHE A 25 -3.50 -6.24 3.59
C PHE A 25 -3.07 -7.43 4.44
N PHE A 26 -2.90 -8.59 3.80
CA PHE A 26 -2.24 -9.73 4.43
C PHE A 26 -0.72 -9.60 4.28
N PRO A 27 0.05 -9.51 5.38
CA PRO A 27 1.50 -9.38 5.27
C PRO A 27 2.10 -10.72 4.83
N TYR A 28 3.09 -10.63 3.95
CA TYR A 28 3.85 -11.76 3.45
C TYR A 28 5.34 -11.42 3.49
N SER A 29 6.13 -12.24 4.19
CA SER A 29 7.59 -12.10 4.28
C SER A 29 8.25 -13.15 3.39
N ARG A 30 8.90 -12.69 2.32
CA ARG A 30 9.65 -13.58 1.43
C ARG A 30 10.87 -14.19 2.12
N ALA A 31 11.57 -13.42 2.95
CA ALA A 31 12.78 -13.90 3.66
C ALA A 31 12.47 -15.09 4.58
N ARG A 32 11.24 -15.13 5.12
CA ARG A 32 10.76 -16.20 6.00
C ARG A 32 9.88 -17.23 5.28
N GLY A 33 9.43 -16.95 4.05
CA GLY A 33 8.43 -17.78 3.36
C GLY A 33 7.07 -17.82 4.06
N GLU A 34 6.77 -16.84 4.91
CA GLU A 34 5.60 -16.86 5.80
C GLU A 34 4.56 -15.83 5.36
N ALA A 35 3.32 -16.30 5.17
CA ALA A 35 2.14 -15.45 5.00
C ALA A 35 1.32 -15.46 6.29
N SER A 36 0.89 -14.27 6.74
CA SER A 36 -0.02 -14.16 7.87
C SER A 36 -1.47 -14.18 7.40
N ALA A 37 -2.30 -14.97 8.09
CA ALA A 37 -3.76 -14.92 7.94
C ALA A 37 -4.41 -13.75 8.69
N LYS A 38 -3.63 -12.92 9.40
CA LYS A 38 -4.13 -11.72 10.08
C LYS A 38 -3.92 -10.49 9.20
N LEU A 39 -4.98 -9.73 8.98
CA LEU A 39 -4.91 -8.46 8.29
C LEU A 39 -4.09 -7.46 9.11
N GLN A 40 -3.20 -6.75 8.42
CA GLN A 40 -2.50 -5.61 8.95
C GLN A 40 -3.15 -4.32 8.46
N VAL A 41 -3.40 -3.39 9.38
CA VAL A 41 -3.89 -2.04 9.08
C VAL A 41 -2.72 -1.08 9.20
N ARG A 42 -2.48 -0.27 8.18
CA ARG A 42 -1.50 0.81 8.17
C ARG A 42 -2.22 2.11 7.86
N ARG A 43 -2.14 3.08 8.77
CA ARG A 43 -2.73 4.40 8.64
C ARG A 43 -1.66 5.40 8.20
N HIS A 44 -2.09 6.61 7.84
CA HIS A 44 -1.20 7.73 7.51
C HIS A 44 -0.13 7.37 6.46
N CYS A 45 -0.50 6.53 5.49
CA CYS A 45 0.44 6.06 4.48
C CYS A 45 0.57 7.09 3.35
N LYS A 46 1.78 7.22 2.79
CA LYS A 46 2.04 7.96 1.55
C LYS A 46 2.75 7.10 0.52
N TYR A 47 2.32 7.22 -0.72
CA TYR A 47 2.92 6.53 -1.86
C TYR A 47 4.33 7.08 -2.08
N ARG A 48 5.28 6.19 -2.38
CA ARG A 48 6.65 6.59 -2.72
C ARG A 48 7.14 5.91 -3.98
N THR A 49 8.12 6.51 -4.63
CA THR A 49 8.91 5.85 -5.67
C THR A 49 9.98 4.96 -5.07
N GLN A 50 10.50 4.05 -5.90
CA GLN A 50 11.66 3.24 -5.55
C GLN A 50 12.87 4.14 -5.27
N LEU A 51 13.60 3.84 -4.20
CA LEU A 51 14.85 4.53 -3.87
C LEU A 51 16.00 4.00 -4.74
N PRO A 52 17.00 4.83 -5.11
CA PRO A 52 18.11 4.42 -5.99
C PRO A 52 18.91 3.19 -5.52
N LYS A 53 18.89 2.89 -4.21
CA LYS A 53 19.60 1.75 -3.62
C LYS A 53 18.72 0.51 -3.43
N GLU A 54 17.40 0.61 -3.65
CA GLU A 54 16.51 -0.55 -3.57
C GLU A 54 16.72 -1.43 -4.81
N ARG A 55 17.47 -2.52 -4.68
CA ARG A 55 17.55 -3.58 -5.69
C ARG A 55 16.44 -4.58 -5.42
N PHE A 56 15.32 -4.51 -6.11
CA PHE A 56 14.27 -5.52 -5.99
C PHE A 56 14.66 -6.80 -6.73
N ALA A 57 14.51 -7.95 -6.06
CA ALA A 57 14.69 -9.28 -6.65
C ALA A 57 13.44 -9.76 -7.45
N ILE A 58 12.44 -8.90 -7.61
CA ILE A 58 11.20 -9.07 -8.38
C ILE A 58 10.97 -7.75 -9.11
N ASP A 59 10.23 -7.79 -10.21
CA ASP A 59 9.66 -6.58 -10.82
C ASP A 59 8.93 -5.73 -9.75
N GLY A 60 9.41 -4.50 -9.57
CA GLY A 60 8.89 -3.54 -8.60
C GLY A 60 7.39 -3.28 -8.77
N GLU A 61 6.86 -3.55 -9.97
CA GLU A 61 5.43 -3.42 -10.28
C GLU A 61 4.50 -4.31 -9.45
N ASN A 62 5.00 -5.39 -8.82
CA ASN A 62 4.19 -6.24 -7.95
C ASN A 62 3.98 -5.69 -6.54
N TYR A 63 4.73 -4.65 -6.18
CA TYR A 63 4.68 -4.04 -4.87
C TYR A 63 4.02 -2.67 -4.90
N LEU A 64 3.28 -2.37 -3.85
CA LEU A 64 3.01 -1.00 -3.46
C LEU A 64 4.10 -0.55 -2.49
N LEU A 65 4.86 0.47 -2.89
CA LEU A 65 5.85 1.14 -2.05
C LEU A 65 5.18 2.33 -1.35
N TYR A 66 5.38 2.43 -0.04
CA TYR A 66 4.79 3.50 0.76
C TYR A 66 5.69 3.88 1.94
N THR A 67 5.47 5.04 2.54
CA THR A 67 5.91 5.35 3.90
C THR A 67 4.73 5.16 4.86
N ASP A 68 4.99 4.65 6.05
CA ASP A 68 3.96 4.56 7.11
C ASP A 68 3.89 5.84 7.95
N GLU A 69 3.14 5.79 9.05
CA GLU A 69 2.90 6.91 9.97
C GLU A 69 4.18 7.48 10.60
N ASP A 70 5.23 6.66 10.71
CA ASP A 70 6.54 7.06 11.24
C ASP A 70 7.45 7.64 10.14
N GLY A 71 6.96 7.71 8.88
CA GLY A 71 7.76 8.12 7.73
C GLY A 71 8.70 7.03 7.22
N GLU A 72 8.62 5.80 7.76
CA GLU A 72 9.54 4.72 7.43
C GLU A 72 9.17 4.08 6.09
N PRO A 73 10.15 3.85 5.19
CA PRO A 73 9.87 3.21 3.91
C PRO A 73 9.47 1.75 4.10
N LYS A 74 8.26 1.41 3.66
CA LYS A 74 7.69 0.06 3.65
C LYS A 74 7.32 -0.36 2.22
N MET A 75 6.93 -1.62 2.11
CA MET A 75 6.39 -2.21 0.89
C MET A 75 5.42 -3.33 1.23
N CYS A 76 4.39 -3.52 0.39
CA CYS A 76 3.50 -4.67 0.47
C CYS A 76 3.14 -5.17 -0.94
N TYR A 77 2.78 -6.44 -1.08
CA TYR A 77 2.34 -6.97 -2.36
C TYR A 77 0.97 -6.42 -2.71
N ARG A 78 0.82 -5.82 -3.90
CA ARG A 78 -0.45 -5.20 -4.31
C ARG A 78 -1.62 -6.18 -4.27
N ILE A 79 -1.41 -7.41 -4.75
CA ILE A 79 -2.43 -8.48 -4.80
C ILE A 79 -2.94 -8.92 -3.42
N LEU A 80 -2.19 -8.62 -2.35
CA LEU A 80 -2.57 -8.96 -0.98
C LEU A 80 -3.35 -7.84 -0.27
N ILE A 81 -3.50 -6.68 -0.91
CA ILE A 81 -4.34 -5.58 -0.42
C ILE A 81 -5.81 -6.01 -0.50
N ARG A 82 -6.55 -5.79 0.59
CA ARG A 82 -7.97 -6.15 0.72
C ARG A 82 -8.85 -4.93 0.88
N TYR A 83 -8.36 -3.92 1.58
CA TYR A 83 -9.08 -2.65 1.71
C TYR A 83 -8.12 -1.46 1.61
N MET A 84 -8.64 -0.34 1.12
CA MET A 84 -7.97 0.96 1.19
C MET A 84 -8.97 2.02 1.66
N GLY A 85 -8.51 2.98 2.46
CA GLY A 85 -9.28 4.13 2.90
C GLY A 85 -8.67 5.43 2.39
N PHE A 86 -9.51 6.36 1.93
CA PHE A 86 -9.09 7.61 1.30
C PHE A 86 -9.76 8.81 2.00
N PRO A 87 -9.16 10.01 1.98
CA PRO A 87 -9.63 11.15 2.78
C PRO A 87 -10.98 11.72 2.30
N GLN A 88 -11.30 11.57 1.01
CA GLN A 88 -12.50 12.12 0.39
C GLN A 88 -13.83 11.67 1.01
N ASP A 89 -13.84 10.52 1.69
CA ASP A 89 -15.02 9.98 2.37
C ASP A 89 -14.76 9.64 3.83
N GLY A 90 -13.78 10.32 4.44
CA GLY A 90 -13.42 10.12 5.84
C GLY A 90 -12.73 8.77 6.11
N PHE A 91 -11.92 8.29 5.17
CA PHE A 91 -11.17 7.03 5.26
C PHE A 91 -12.05 5.79 5.37
N LYS A 92 -13.23 5.80 4.72
CA LYS A 92 -14.06 4.60 4.64
C LYS A 92 -13.29 3.48 3.93
N LEU A 93 -13.32 2.28 4.49
CA LEU A 93 -12.61 1.13 3.91
C LEU A 93 -13.33 0.61 2.67
N HIS A 94 -12.71 0.82 1.51
CA HIS A 94 -13.15 0.28 0.23
C HIS A 94 -12.55 -1.09 0.01
N LYS A 95 -13.39 -2.10 -0.21
CA LYS A 95 -12.92 -3.42 -0.64
C LYS A 95 -12.23 -3.31 -2.00
N ILE A 96 -11.03 -3.87 -2.10
CA ILE A 96 -10.23 -3.86 -3.32
C ILE A 96 -10.41 -5.18 -4.08
N ASN A 97 -10.77 -5.05 -5.37
CA ASN A 97 -10.92 -6.15 -6.29
C ASN A 97 -9.74 -6.14 -7.28
N TRP A 98 -8.99 -7.23 -7.34
CA TRP A 98 -7.82 -7.38 -8.20
C TRP A 98 -8.03 -8.35 -9.37
N LEU A 99 -9.14 -9.10 -9.33
CA LEU A 99 -9.57 -10.12 -10.29
C LEU A 99 -11.02 -9.85 -10.66
#